data_AF-A0A816I088-F1
#
_entry.id   AF-A0A816I088-F1
#
_cell.length_a   1.000
_cell.length_b   1.000
_cell.length_c   1.000
_cell.angle_alpha   90.00
_cell.angle_beta   90.00
_cell.angle_gamma   90.00
#
_symmetry.space_group_name_H-M   'P 1'
#
loop_
_entity.id
_entity.type
_entity.pdbx_description
1 polymer ?
#
loop_
_entity_poly.entity_id
_entity_poly.type
_entity_poly.pdbx_seq_one_letter_code
_entity_poly.pdbx_strand_id
1 'polypeptide(L)'
;MQILLFSEVSAKKECRGWYRVGHHINYSETKQHSYNNSLLDKDINYYELGFQLEFTHSGDTCYIAHCYPYTYTDLKDDLEYLTNTRSREIFRRDILCESQAGNSCFIITVTDECKY
;
A
#
# COMPACT_ATOMS: atom_id res chain seq x y z
N MET A 1 3.80 10.13 12.01
CA MET A 1 3.46 9.41 10.76
C MET A 1 2.49 10.28 9.97
N GLN A 2 2.90 10.81 8.81
CA GLN A 2 2.03 11.66 7.97
C GLN A 2 1.26 10.80 6.97
N ILE A 3 0.04 11.19 6.66
CA ILE A 3 -0.78 10.53 5.62
C ILE A 3 -0.30 10.95 4.24
N LEU A 4 -0.68 10.20 3.20
CA LEU A 4 -0.36 10.53 1.81
C LEU A 4 -1.57 11.10 1.10
N LEU A 5 -1.33 12.11 0.27
CA LEU A 5 -2.31 12.70 -0.62
C LEU A 5 -1.82 12.60 -2.06
N PHE A 6 -2.74 12.28 -2.96
CA PHE A 6 -2.57 12.45 -4.39
C PHE A 6 -3.67 13.37 -4.89
N SER A 7 -3.28 14.44 -5.58
CA SER A 7 -4.18 15.45 -6.15
C SER A 7 -4.08 15.36 -7.66
N GLU A 8 -5.21 15.17 -8.36
CA GLU A 8 -5.18 15.12 -9.82
C GLU A 8 -4.71 16.44 -10.44
N VAL A 9 -5.13 17.57 -9.87
CA VAL A 9 -4.71 18.89 -10.34
C VAL A 9 -3.20 19.07 -10.17
N SER A 10 -2.64 18.69 -9.02
CA SER A 10 -1.19 18.79 -8.75
C SER A 10 -0.39 17.82 -9.62
N ALA A 11 -0.92 16.62 -9.88
CA ALA A 11 -0.30 15.67 -10.80
C ALA A 11 -0.23 16.23 -12.23
N LYS A 12 -1.29 16.89 -12.70
CA LYS A 12 -1.35 17.49 -14.05
C LYS A 12 -0.48 18.74 -14.19
N LYS A 13 -0.47 19.63 -13.19
CA LYS A 13 0.21 20.94 -13.27
C LYS A 13 1.66 20.90 -12.79
N GLU A 14 1.96 20.12 -11.76
CA GLU A 14 3.25 20.10 -11.05
C GLU A 14 4.00 18.78 -11.25
N CYS A 15 3.42 17.82 -11.98
CA CYS A 15 3.93 16.45 -12.09
C CYS A 15 4.17 15.79 -10.72
N ARG A 16 3.36 16.18 -9.73
CA ARG A 16 3.49 15.72 -8.35
C ARG A 16 2.66 14.45 -8.14
N GLY A 17 3.34 13.36 -7.82
CA GLY A 17 2.71 12.10 -7.41
C GLY A 17 2.24 12.13 -5.95
N TRP A 18 2.15 10.95 -5.32
CA TRP A 18 1.84 10.84 -3.89
C TRP A 18 2.86 11.60 -3.04
N TYR A 19 2.39 12.37 -2.06
CA TYR A 19 3.25 13.10 -1.14
C TYR A 19 2.70 13.12 0.27
N ARG A 20 3.60 13.21 1.26
CA ARG A 20 3.23 13.24 2.69
C ARG A 20 2.64 14.59 3.04
N VAL A 21 1.48 14.58 3.69
CA VAL A 21 0.76 15.78 4.12
C VAL A 21 -0.01 15.48 5.42
N GLY A 22 -0.67 16.50 5.96
CA GLY A 22 -1.43 16.44 7.18
C GLY A 22 -0.64 16.94 8.38
N HIS A 23 -1.37 17.50 9.34
CA HIS A 23 -0.86 18.09 10.57
C HIS A 23 -1.76 17.72 11.76
N HIS A 24 -1.39 18.16 12.97
CA HIS A 24 -2.06 17.80 14.22
C HIS A 24 -2.28 16.28 14.37
N ILE A 25 -1.21 15.51 14.14
CA ILE A 25 -1.29 14.05 14.12
C ILE A 25 -1.26 13.49 15.53
N ASN A 26 -2.27 12.70 15.86
CA ASN A 26 -2.49 12.05 17.14
C ASN A 26 -2.70 10.56 16.88
N TYR A 27 -2.04 9.70 17.66
CA TYR A 27 -2.38 8.29 17.74
C TYR A 27 -2.68 7.94 19.19
N SER A 28 -3.92 7.59 19.47
CA SER A 28 -4.39 7.36 20.84
C SER A 28 -5.30 6.15 20.91
N GLU A 29 -5.37 5.54 22.09
CA GLU A 29 -6.34 4.48 22.37
C GLU A 29 -7.77 5.03 22.22
N THR A 30 -8.60 4.29 21.50
CA THR A 30 -9.99 4.65 21.26
C THR A 30 -10.78 4.50 22.57
N LYS A 31 -11.16 5.64 23.16
CA LYS A 31 -11.97 5.67 24.39
C LYS A 31 -13.47 5.42 24.16
N GLN A 32 -13.92 5.52 22.91
CA GLN A 32 -15.27 5.08 22.55
C GLN A 32 -15.30 3.57 22.53
N HIS A 33 -15.61 3.03 23.70
CA HIS A 33 -15.79 1.62 23.92
C HIS A 33 -16.64 0.97 22.82
N SER A 34 -16.20 -0.23 22.46
CA SER A 34 -16.77 -1.27 21.60
C SER A 34 -18.24 -1.66 21.90
N TYR A 35 -19.00 -0.86 22.64
CA TYR A 35 -20.31 -1.21 23.16
C TYR A 35 -21.43 -1.17 22.10
N ASN A 36 -21.25 -0.42 21.00
CA ASN A 36 -22.28 -0.27 19.97
C ASN A 36 -21.89 -0.83 18.59
N ASN A 37 -20.68 -1.36 18.43
CA ASN A 37 -20.24 -1.93 17.16
C ASN A 37 -20.05 -3.44 17.32
N SER A 38 -21.02 -4.22 16.84
CA SER A 38 -21.06 -5.68 16.99
C SER A 38 -19.89 -6.41 16.30
N LEU A 39 -19.14 -5.69 15.45
CA LEU A 39 -17.97 -6.20 14.74
C LEU A 39 -16.67 -6.11 15.56
N LEU A 40 -16.67 -5.38 16.67
CA LEU A 40 -15.49 -5.17 17.49
C LEU A 40 -15.54 -6.07 18.74
N ASP A 41 -14.48 -6.87 18.92
CA ASP A 41 -14.25 -7.63 20.13
C ASP A 41 -14.09 -6.70 21.34
N LYS A 42 -14.71 -7.05 22.46
CA LYS A 42 -14.69 -6.26 23.71
C LYS A 42 -13.40 -6.44 24.48
N ASP A 43 -12.66 -7.52 24.23
CA ASP A 43 -11.41 -7.85 24.92
C ASP A 43 -10.17 -7.27 24.21
N ILE A 44 -10.36 -6.55 23.09
CA ILE A 44 -9.29 -5.93 22.30
C ILE A 44 -9.31 -4.41 22.50
N ASN A 45 -8.14 -3.84 22.78
CA ASN A 45 -7.94 -2.39 22.78
C ASN A 45 -7.73 -1.90 21.34
N TYR A 46 -8.57 -0.97 20.91
CA TYR A 46 -8.45 -0.32 19.61
C TYR A 46 -7.74 1.02 19.73
N TYR A 47 -7.13 1.44 18.63
CA TYR A 47 -6.41 2.71 18.54
C TYR A 47 -6.86 3.46 17.30
N GLU A 48 -6.89 4.79 17.39
CA GLU A 48 -7.28 5.68 16.31
C GLU A 48 -6.15 6.64 15.93
N LEU A 49 -6.02 6.87 14.64
CA LEU A 49 -5.15 7.91 14.07
C LEU A 49 -6.00 9.13 13.72
N GLY A 50 -5.84 10.21 14.47
CA GLY A 50 -6.42 11.52 14.17
C GLY A 50 -5.42 12.41 13.43
N PHE A 51 -5.88 13.12 12.41
CA PHE A 51 -5.09 14.11 11.68
C PHE A 51 -6.00 15.16 11.04
N GLN A 52 -5.44 16.32 10.72
CA GLN A 52 -6.10 17.37 9.95
C GLN A 52 -5.42 17.52 8.59
N LEU A 53 -6.20 17.89 7.58
CA LEU A 53 -5.75 18.00 6.20
C LEU A 53 -6.37 19.21 5.50
N GLU A 54 -5.59 19.86 4.65
CA GLU A 54 -6.00 21.03 3.87
C GLU A 54 -5.92 20.71 2.39
N PHE A 55 -6.98 21.06 1.64
CA PHE A 55 -7.05 20.86 0.19
C PHE A 55 -6.80 22.20 -0.51
N THR A 56 -5.80 22.24 -1.38
CA THR A 56 -5.32 23.49 -2.00
C THR A 56 -6.10 23.89 -3.24
N HIS A 57 -6.74 22.95 -3.93
CA HIS A 57 -7.37 23.17 -5.22
C HIS A 57 -8.89 22.98 -5.13
N SER A 58 -9.65 24.02 -5.49
CA SER A 58 -11.12 23.95 -5.53
C SER A 58 -11.59 23.04 -6.67
N GLY A 59 -12.53 22.14 -6.39
CA GLY A 59 -13.06 21.17 -7.36
C GLY A 59 -12.10 20.04 -7.73
N ASP A 60 -11.02 19.85 -6.97
CA ASP A 60 -10.04 18.80 -7.22
C ASP A 60 -10.51 17.43 -6.71
N THR A 61 -10.05 16.37 -7.38
CA THR A 61 -10.22 15.00 -6.92
C THR A 61 -8.95 14.58 -6.21
N CYS A 62 -9.08 14.33 -4.91
CA CYS A 62 -7.98 13.99 -4.03
C CYS A 62 -8.16 12.58 -3.47
N TYR A 63 -7.08 11.81 -3.45
CA TYR A 63 -7.03 10.46 -2.88
C TYR A 63 -6.12 10.46 -1.66
N ILE A 64 -6.55 9.80 -0.59
CA ILE A 64 -5.79 9.70 0.66
C ILE A 64 -5.36 8.24 0.86
N ALA A 65 -4.12 8.03 1.29
CA ALA A 65 -3.60 6.71 1.62
C ALA A 65 -2.77 6.74 2.91
N HIS A 66 -2.77 5.62 3.63
CA HIS A 66 -1.94 5.44 4.82
C HIS A 66 -0.45 5.24 4.46
N CYS A 67 -0.20 4.40 3.46
CA CYS A 67 1.11 4.08 2.90
C CYS A 67 1.12 4.32 1.39
N TYR A 68 2.31 4.41 0.79
CA TYR A 68 2.42 4.55 -0.66
C TYR A 68 1.74 3.34 -1.31
N PRO A 69 0.71 3.56 -2.14
CA PRO A 69 0.04 2.44 -2.78
C PRO A 69 1.04 1.67 -3.65
N TYR A 70 1.01 0.35 -3.52
CA TYR A 70 1.72 -0.57 -4.40
C TYR A 70 0.69 -1.49 -5.02
N THR A 71 0.49 -1.37 -6.33
CA THR A 71 -0.60 -2.08 -6.99
C THR A 71 -0.21 -3.49 -7.39
N TYR A 72 -1.20 -4.34 -7.63
CA TYR A 72 -0.94 -5.70 -8.13
C TYR A 72 -0.32 -5.68 -9.53
N THR A 73 -0.57 -4.63 -10.32
CA THR A 73 0.09 -4.46 -11.62
C THR A 73 1.57 -4.15 -11.42
N ASP A 74 1.92 -3.21 -10.54
CA ASP A 74 3.32 -2.90 -10.21
C ASP A 74 4.07 -4.16 -9.75
N LEU A 75 3.45 -4.99 -8.90
CA LEU A 75 4.00 -6.28 -8.50
C LEU A 75 4.33 -7.17 -9.70
N LYS A 76 3.39 -7.34 -10.64
CA LYS A 76 3.60 -8.22 -11.80
C LYS A 76 4.69 -7.68 -12.72
N ASP A 77 4.73 -6.38 -12.93
CA ASP A 77 5.70 -5.70 -13.78
C ASP A 77 7.11 -5.81 -13.19
N ASP A 78 7.25 -5.59 -11.87
CA ASP A 78 8.52 -5.76 -11.15
C ASP A 78 9.01 -7.22 -11.24
N LEU A 79 8.12 -8.18 -11.04
CA LEU A 79 8.46 -9.59 -11.15
C LEU A 79 8.84 -10.00 -12.58
N GLU A 80 8.18 -9.46 -13.58
CA GLU A 80 8.52 -9.68 -14.99
C GLU A 80 9.88 -9.08 -15.33
N TYR A 81 10.14 -7.85 -14.89
CA TYR A 81 11.44 -7.20 -15.04
C TYR A 81 12.56 -8.04 -14.40
N LEU A 82 12.37 -8.53 -13.18
CA LEU A 82 13.37 -9.37 -12.51
C LEU A 82 13.59 -10.72 -13.21
N THR A 83 12.53 -11.33 -13.75
CA THR A 83 12.63 -12.60 -14.48
C THR A 83 13.31 -12.43 -15.83
N ASN A 84 13.15 -11.28 -16.49
CA ASN A 84 13.77 -10.97 -17.78
C ASN A 84 15.23 -10.51 -17.66
N THR A 85 15.60 -9.90 -16.54
CA THR A 85 16.96 -9.37 -16.33
C THR A 85 17.94 -10.37 -15.72
N ARG A 86 17.45 -11.44 -15.08
CA ARG A 86 18.27 -12.47 -14.41
C ARG A 86 18.14 -13.82 -15.11
N SER A 87 19.18 -14.67 -14.97
CA SER A 87 19.10 -16.06 -15.43
C SER A 87 18.01 -16.81 -14.65
N ARG A 88 17.25 -17.67 -15.36
CA ARG A 88 16.23 -18.54 -14.77
C ARG A 88 16.79 -19.53 -13.75
N GLU A 89 18.09 -19.82 -13.83
CA GLU A 89 18.80 -20.69 -12.89
C GLU A 89 19.04 -20.00 -11.53
N ILE A 90 19.06 -18.67 -11.51
CA ILE A 90 19.29 -17.85 -10.32
C ILE A 90 17.97 -17.33 -9.78
N PHE A 91 17.05 -16.95 -10.66
CA PHE A 91 15.77 -16.35 -10.31
C PHE A 91 14.64 -17.07 -11.04
N ARG A 92 13.85 -17.84 -10.27
CA ARG A 92 12.67 -18.54 -10.79
C ARG A 92 11.41 -17.98 -10.14
N ARG A 93 10.41 -17.70 -10.98
CA ARG A 93 9.07 -17.29 -10.57
C ARG A 93 8.08 -18.38 -10.93
N ASP A 94 7.32 -18.85 -9.94
CA ASP A 94 6.22 -19.79 -10.13
C ASP A 94 4.93 -19.24 -9.49
N ILE A 95 3.79 -19.82 -9.83
CA ILE A 95 2.51 -19.56 -9.15
C ILE A 95 2.34 -20.63 -8.08
N LEU A 96 2.26 -20.23 -6.82
CA LEU A 96 2.03 -21.15 -5.69
C LEU A 96 0.56 -21.58 -5.63
N CYS A 97 -0.33 -20.59 -5.69
CA CYS A 97 -1.78 -20.77 -5.62
C CYS A 97 -2.49 -19.50 -6.10
N GLU A 98 -3.82 -19.48 -6.01
CA GLU A 98 -4.65 -18.30 -6.19
C GLU A 98 -5.27 -17.88 -4.86
N SER A 99 -5.35 -16.57 -4.62
CA SER A 99 -6.13 -16.02 -3.52
C SER A 99 -7.63 -16.23 -3.76
N GLN A 100 -8.45 -16.02 -2.73
CA GLN A 100 -9.92 -16.16 -2.85
C GLN A 100 -10.54 -15.23 -3.90
N ALA A 101 -9.87 -14.13 -4.25
CA ALA A 101 -10.29 -13.20 -5.29
C ALA A 101 -9.73 -13.54 -6.69
N GLY A 102 -9.06 -14.69 -6.85
CA GLY A 102 -8.47 -15.14 -8.12
C GLY A 102 -7.13 -14.48 -8.48
N ASN A 103 -6.50 -13.73 -7.57
CA ASN A 103 -5.16 -13.19 -7.82
C ASN A 103 -4.11 -14.29 -7.65
N SER A 104 -3.19 -14.44 -8.62
CA SER A 104 -2.06 -15.37 -8.51
C SER A 104 -1.12 -14.95 -7.38
N CYS A 105 -0.85 -15.87 -6.47
CA CYS A 105 0.14 -15.75 -5.41
C CYS A 105 1.47 -16.31 -5.92
N PHE A 106 2.40 -15.43 -6.25
CA PHE A 106 3.71 -15.83 -6.79
C PHE A 106 4.65 -16.32 -5.69
N ILE A 107 5.42 -17.37 -5.99
CA ILE A 107 6.58 -17.78 -5.21
C ILE A 107 7.84 -17.49 -6.01
N ILE A 108 8.80 -16.83 -5.37
CA ILE A 108 10.08 -16.47 -5.96
C ILE A 108 11.17 -17.31 -5.32
N THR A 109 11.87 -18.07 -6.16
CA THR A 109 13.03 -18.86 -5.75
C THR A 109 14.28 -18.14 -6.22
N VAL A 110 15.18 -17.84 -5.28
CA VAL A 110 16.49 -17.24 -5.57
C VAL A 110 17.58 -18.21 -5.13
N THR A 111 18.40 -18.65 -6.08
CA THR A 111 19.47 -19.63 -5.88
C THR A 111 20.79 -19.12 -6.45
N ASP A 112 21.90 -19.65 -5.95
CA ASP A 112 23.21 -19.37 -6.54
C ASP A 112 23.38 -20.06 -7.90
N GLU A 113 24.26 -19.53 -8.73
CA GLU A 113 24.68 -20.18 -9.98
C GLU A 113 25.30 -21.56 -9.68
N CYS A 114 24.77 -22.62 -10.29
CA CYS A 114 25.42 -23.93 -10.27
C CYS A 114 26.70 -23.86 -11.12
N LYS A 115 27.83 -23.53 -10.48
CA LYS A 115 29.16 -23.63 -11.09
C LYS A 115 29.63 -25.08 -11.04
N TYR A 116 29.62 -25.75 -12.18
CA TYR A 116 30.31 -27.03 -12.39
C TYR A 116 31.75 -26.78 -12.84
#